data_AF-B7RXM3-F1
#
_entry.id   AF-B7RXM3-F1
#
_cell.length_a   1.000
_cell.length_b   1.000
_cell.length_c   1.000
_cell.angle_alpha   90.00
_cell.angle_beta   90.00
_cell.angle_gamma   90.00
#
_symmetry.space_group_name_H-M   'P 1'
#
loop_
_entity.id
_entity.type
_entity.pdbx_description
1 polymer ?
#
loop_
_entity_poly.entity_id
_entity_poly.type
_entity_poly.pdbx_seq_one_letter_code
_entity_poly.pdbx_strand_id
1 'polypeptide(L)'
;MPDNPNPQGKANLPLLSDLQMWRSNAALPASMPRRTPRTVVVDYLAALLVLSAEFKFRPVLGKKYHLYFRNKQWQLSLVAPAEWRPTREANYLAACRLRPDASWEIEPADGLDQRHDLLAALADFEQQFRNHVESSDTLAEGLPHYEAHLPYYRRVLASGLASSLQRSLVQLGLEQAKGEQMLLTLRVSDDAASFTAAS
;
A
#
# COMPACT_ATOMS: atom_id res chain seq x y z
N MET A 1 -2.88 58.72 3.56
CA MET A 1 -2.26 57.40 3.31
C MET A 1 -2.66 56.49 4.46
N PRO A 2 -3.30 55.34 4.20
CA PRO A 2 -3.20 54.22 5.12
C PRO A 2 -2.17 53.24 4.57
N ASP A 3 -1.12 53.01 5.37
CA ASP A 3 -0.30 51.82 5.29
C ASP A 3 -1.23 50.59 5.30
N ASN A 4 -1.21 49.82 4.22
CA ASN A 4 -1.75 48.47 4.22
C ASN A 4 -0.58 47.50 4.37
N PRO A 5 -0.37 46.91 5.56
CA PRO A 5 0.65 45.90 5.76
C PRO A 5 0.22 44.61 5.06
N ASN A 6 1.06 44.14 4.15
CA ASN A 6 0.96 42.81 3.54
C ASN A 6 1.12 41.70 4.61
N PRO A 7 0.46 40.53 4.47
CA PRO A 7 1.29 39.36 4.15
C PRO A 7 0.59 38.35 3.22
N GLN A 8 0.97 38.39 1.95
CA GLN A 8 1.03 37.21 1.08
C GLN A 8 1.94 36.17 1.75
N GLY A 9 1.35 35.11 2.31
CA GLY A 9 2.17 34.06 2.94
C GLY A 9 1.45 32.81 3.46
N LYS A 10 0.16 32.58 3.14
CA LYS A 10 -0.56 31.37 3.58
C LYS A 10 -1.54 30.86 2.53
N ALA A 11 -1.07 30.59 1.32
CA ALA A 11 -1.69 29.52 0.57
C ALA A 11 -1.36 28.23 1.33
N ASN A 12 -2.30 27.73 2.13
CA ASN A 12 -2.21 26.37 2.67
C ASN A 12 -2.11 25.44 1.45
N LEU A 13 -0.89 25.05 1.07
CA LEU A 13 -0.67 24.12 -0.02
C LEU A 13 -1.27 22.78 0.45
N PRO A 14 -2.43 22.35 -0.08
CA PRO A 14 -3.15 21.21 0.46
C PRO A 14 -2.30 19.94 0.41
N LEU A 15 -1.40 19.84 -0.57
CA LEU A 15 -0.39 18.79 -0.66
C LEU A 15 0.53 18.74 0.58
N LEU A 16 1.09 19.86 1.01
CA LEU A 16 2.01 19.88 2.15
C LEU A 16 1.31 19.52 3.45
N SER A 17 0.08 20.02 3.65
CA SER A 17 -0.72 19.70 4.83
C SER A 17 -1.08 18.21 4.88
N ASP A 18 -1.51 17.63 3.76
CA ASP A 18 -1.83 16.20 3.68
C ASP A 18 -0.56 15.34 3.87
N LEU A 19 0.57 15.72 3.26
CA LEU A 19 1.85 15.03 3.48
C LEU A 19 2.30 15.10 4.94
N GLN A 20 2.17 16.27 5.58
CA GLN A 20 2.52 16.45 6.99
C GLN A 20 1.61 15.62 7.91
N MET A 21 0.31 15.54 7.59
CA MET A 21 -0.62 14.66 8.30
C MET A 21 -0.14 13.21 8.26
N TRP A 22 0.18 12.67 7.08
CA TRP A 22 0.63 11.28 6.95
C TRP A 22 1.98 11.02 7.60
N ARG A 23 2.94 11.95 7.50
CA ARG A 23 4.25 11.82 8.16
C ARG A 23 4.13 11.79 9.68
N SER A 24 3.20 12.58 10.21
CA SER A 24 2.86 12.60 11.63
C SER A 24 2.18 11.31 12.04
N ASN A 25 1.19 10.86 11.27
CA ASN A 25 0.47 9.61 11.54
C ASN A 25 1.34 8.38 11.38
N ALA A 26 2.36 8.38 10.53
CA ALA A 26 3.31 7.29 10.44
C ALA A 26 3.98 6.97 11.80
N ALA A 27 3.88 7.85 12.80
CA ALA A 27 4.39 7.66 14.16
C ALA A 27 3.30 7.07 15.08
N LEU A 28 2.42 6.21 14.52
CA LEU A 28 1.25 5.68 15.22
C LEU A 28 1.58 5.18 16.63
N PRO A 29 0.63 5.33 17.58
CA PRO A 29 0.84 5.00 18.98
C PRO A 29 1.21 3.53 19.18
N ALA A 30 1.86 3.24 20.32
CA ALA A 30 2.37 1.93 20.73
C ALA A 30 1.35 0.77 20.75
N SER A 31 0.06 1.06 20.54
CA SER A 31 -1.03 0.10 20.44
C SER A 31 -1.13 -0.62 19.09
N MET A 32 -0.44 -0.15 18.05
CA MET A 32 -0.33 -0.90 16.79
C MET A 32 0.67 -2.05 16.95
N PRO A 33 0.36 -3.25 16.43
CA PRO A 33 1.31 -4.35 16.45
C PRO A 33 2.59 -3.94 15.74
N ARG A 34 3.74 -4.21 16.35
CA ARG A 34 5.04 -3.92 15.74
C ARG A 34 5.13 -4.67 14.41
N ARG A 35 5.47 -3.97 13.34
CA ARG A 35 5.77 -4.62 12.06
C ARG A 35 6.95 -5.55 12.22
N THR A 36 6.83 -6.76 11.70
CA THR A 36 7.94 -7.67 11.41
C THR A 36 8.50 -7.38 10.01
N PRO A 37 9.71 -7.85 9.68
CA PRO A 37 10.27 -7.70 8.33
C PRO A 37 9.31 -8.20 7.23
N ARG A 38 8.66 -9.34 7.46
CA ARG A 38 7.63 -9.89 6.56
C ARG A 38 6.47 -8.92 6.36
N THR A 39 5.92 -8.36 7.43
CA THR A 39 4.79 -7.43 7.31
C THR A 39 5.15 -6.13 6.63
N VAL A 40 6.41 -5.66 6.72
CA VAL A 40 6.88 -4.50 5.93
C VAL A 40 6.77 -4.78 4.43
N VAL A 41 7.21 -5.95 3.98
CA VAL A 41 7.13 -6.33 2.57
C VAL A 41 5.69 -6.53 2.12
N VAL A 42 4.86 -7.17 2.95
CA VAL A 42 3.42 -7.37 2.66
C VAL A 42 2.67 -6.05 2.57
N ASP A 43 2.86 -5.14 3.54
CA ASP A 43 2.23 -3.81 3.53
C ASP A 43 2.70 -3.00 2.31
N TYR A 44 3.98 -3.15 1.91
CA TYR A 44 4.51 -2.49 0.73
C TYR A 44 3.85 -2.99 -0.55
N LEU A 45 3.83 -4.31 -0.76
CA LEU A 45 3.18 -4.95 -1.91
C LEU A 45 1.69 -4.57 -2.00
N ALA A 46 0.97 -4.72 -0.88
CA ALA A 46 -0.46 -4.42 -0.79
C ALA A 46 -0.77 -2.97 -1.15
N ALA A 47 0.01 -2.03 -0.61
CA ALA A 47 -0.19 -0.62 -0.88
C ALA A 47 0.15 -0.26 -2.34
N LEU A 48 1.22 -0.81 -2.92
CA LEU A 48 1.52 -0.59 -4.33
C LEU A 48 0.44 -1.15 -5.25
N LEU A 49 -0.14 -2.32 -4.92
CA LEU A 49 -1.25 -2.88 -5.69
C LEU A 49 -2.43 -1.91 -5.72
N VAL A 50 -2.84 -1.40 -4.55
CA VAL A 50 -3.95 -0.43 -4.46
C VAL A 50 -3.61 0.90 -5.13
N LEU A 51 -2.38 1.39 -5.01
CA LEU A 51 -1.95 2.64 -5.63
C LEU A 51 -1.76 2.53 -7.15
N SER A 52 -1.54 1.32 -7.68
CA SER A 52 -1.55 1.07 -9.12
C SER A 52 -2.96 1.16 -9.71
N ALA A 53 -3.99 0.94 -8.90
CA ALA A 53 -5.38 0.89 -9.33
C ALA A 53 -5.95 2.26 -9.72
N GLU A 54 -6.81 2.28 -10.75
CA GLU A 54 -7.51 3.50 -11.12
C GLU A 54 -8.60 3.85 -10.09
N PHE A 55 -8.51 5.06 -9.55
CA PHE A 55 -9.58 5.73 -8.79
C PHE A 55 -9.48 7.26 -8.89
N LYS A 56 -10.64 7.93 -8.71
CA LYS A 56 -10.82 9.40 -8.79
C LYS A 56 -11.49 10.01 -7.56
N PHE A 57 -11.53 9.28 -6.44
CA PHE A 57 -12.05 9.77 -5.16
C PHE A 57 -10.91 9.96 -4.15
N ARG A 58 -11.17 10.71 -3.07
CA ARG A 58 -10.29 10.79 -1.90
C ARG A 58 -10.46 9.53 -1.04
N PRO A 59 -9.42 8.70 -0.84
CA PRO A 59 -9.50 7.60 0.11
C PRO A 59 -9.68 8.13 1.54
N VAL A 60 -10.54 7.47 2.30
CA VAL A 60 -10.91 7.80 3.67
C VAL A 60 -10.47 6.65 4.57
N LEU A 61 -9.89 7.00 5.71
CA LEU A 61 -9.43 6.04 6.72
C LEU A 61 -10.55 5.07 7.13
N GLY A 62 -10.23 3.79 7.22
CA GLY A 62 -11.14 2.73 7.66
C GLY A 62 -12.32 2.44 6.74
N LYS A 63 -12.55 3.25 5.70
CA LYS A 63 -13.62 3.01 4.73
C LYS A 63 -13.30 1.79 3.88
N LYS A 64 -14.32 0.94 3.65
CA LYS A 64 -14.23 -0.22 2.78
C LYS A 64 -14.30 0.21 1.32
N TYR A 65 -13.30 -0.23 0.55
CA TYR A 65 -13.22 -0.11 -0.90
C TYR A 65 -13.12 -1.50 -1.51
N HIS A 66 -13.35 -1.59 -2.81
CA HIS A 66 -13.38 -2.86 -3.54
C HIS A 66 -12.42 -2.80 -4.73
N LEU A 67 -11.46 -3.71 -4.76
CA LEU A 67 -10.45 -3.82 -5.81
C LEU A 67 -10.91 -4.82 -6.87
N TYR A 68 -10.80 -4.40 -8.13
CA TYR A 68 -11.17 -5.19 -9.30
C TYR A 68 -10.03 -5.20 -10.31
N PHE A 69 -9.99 -6.23 -11.17
CA PHE A 69 -9.13 -6.27 -12.34
C PHE A 69 -9.98 -6.38 -13.61
N ARG A 70 -9.86 -5.41 -14.52
CA ARG A 70 -10.62 -5.41 -15.77
C ARG A 70 -9.86 -4.69 -16.85
N ASN A 71 -9.97 -5.15 -18.10
CA ASN A 71 -9.29 -4.55 -19.24
C ASN A 71 -7.76 -4.42 -19.01
N LYS A 72 -7.16 -5.44 -18.37
CA LYS A 72 -5.74 -5.47 -17.98
C LYS A 72 -5.31 -4.33 -17.03
N GLN A 73 -6.25 -3.79 -16.26
CA GLN A 73 -6.02 -2.68 -15.34
C GLN A 73 -6.68 -2.94 -13.98
N TRP A 74 -5.97 -2.59 -12.92
CA TRP A 74 -6.51 -2.56 -11.56
C TRP A 74 -7.44 -1.35 -11.40
N GLN A 75 -8.56 -1.52 -10.69
CA GLN A 75 -9.52 -0.45 -10.41
C GLN A 75 -10.01 -0.54 -8.96
N LEU A 76 -9.96 0.59 -8.25
CA LEU A 76 -10.48 0.69 -6.89
C LEU A 76 -11.84 1.40 -6.92
N SER A 77 -12.86 0.77 -6.34
CA SER A 77 -14.24 1.25 -6.35
C SER A 77 -14.82 1.41 -4.95
N LEU A 78 -15.83 2.27 -4.84
CA LEU A 78 -16.72 2.37 -3.69
C LEU A 78 -17.86 1.34 -3.73
N VAL A 79 -18.14 0.79 -4.91
CA VAL A 79 -19.31 -0.07 -5.15
C VAL A 79 -18.90 -1.53 -4.91
N ALA A 80 -19.68 -2.21 -4.08
CA ALA A 80 -19.46 -3.60 -3.72
C ALA A 80 -19.75 -4.54 -4.90
N PRO A 81 -19.14 -5.75 -4.93
CA PRO A 81 -19.37 -6.73 -5.99
C PRO A 81 -20.85 -7.06 -6.18
N ALA A 82 -21.61 -7.20 -5.09
CA ALA A 82 -23.04 -7.53 -5.09
C ALA A 82 -23.94 -6.43 -5.69
N GLU A 83 -23.44 -5.18 -5.75
CA GLU A 83 -24.15 -4.05 -6.35
C GLU A 83 -23.89 -3.94 -7.86
N TRP A 84 -22.95 -4.72 -8.38
CA TRP A 84 -22.63 -4.76 -9.80
C TRP A 84 -23.43 -5.82 -10.56
N ARG A 85 -23.42 -5.72 -11.90
CA ARG A 85 -23.85 -6.83 -12.75
C ARG A 85 -22.89 -8.03 -12.56
N PRO A 86 -23.35 -9.29 -12.71
CA PRO A 86 -22.52 -10.49 -12.48
C PRO A 86 -21.18 -10.50 -13.21
N THR A 87 -21.11 -9.92 -14.42
CA THR A 87 -19.88 -9.81 -15.21
C THR A 87 -18.79 -8.98 -14.54
N ARG A 88 -19.15 -8.04 -13.67
CA ARG A 88 -18.19 -7.20 -12.95
C ARG A 88 -17.88 -7.74 -11.56
N GLU A 89 -18.77 -8.54 -10.99
CA GLU A 89 -18.50 -9.34 -9.79
C GLU A 89 -17.40 -10.39 -10.03
N ALA A 90 -17.36 -11.01 -11.21
CA ALA A 90 -16.30 -11.96 -11.59
C ALA A 90 -14.88 -11.34 -11.54
N ASN A 91 -14.78 -10.02 -11.77
CA ASN A 91 -13.54 -9.26 -11.75
C ASN A 91 -13.11 -8.80 -10.35
N TYR A 92 -13.90 -9.11 -9.32
CA TYR A 92 -13.63 -8.69 -7.94
C TYR A 92 -12.49 -9.49 -7.33
N LEU A 93 -11.49 -8.79 -6.78
CA LEU A 93 -10.31 -9.39 -6.15
C LEU A 93 -10.41 -9.38 -4.62
N ALA A 94 -10.68 -8.23 -4.03
CA ALA A 94 -10.54 -8.04 -2.59
C ALA A 94 -11.26 -6.79 -2.09
N ALA A 95 -11.60 -6.77 -0.81
CA ALA A 95 -11.90 -5.54 -0.10
C ALA A 95 -10.61 -4.89 0.43
N CYS A 96 -10.55 -3.57 0.41
CA CYS A 96 -9.41 -2.78 0.85
C CYS A 96 -9.82 -1.72 1.87
N ARG A 97 -9.04 -1.55 2.94
CA ARG A 97 -9.22 -0.45 3.91
C ARG A 97 -7.91 0.28 4.14
N LEU A 98 -7.96 1.60 4.03
CA LEU A 98 -6.80 2.46 4.28
C LEU A 98 -6.58 2.60 5.80
N ARG A 99 -5.37 2.29 6.26
CA ARG A 99 -4.97 2.44 7.66
C ARG A 99 -4.37 3.82 7.92
N PRO A 100 -4.32 4.27 9.20
CA PRO A 100 -3.79 5.58 9.58
C PRO A 100 -2.31 5.82 9.21
N ASP A 101 -1.53 4.77 8.98
CA ASP A 101 -0.12 4.82 8.57
C ASP A 101 0.09 4.72 7.05
N ALA A 102 -0.97 4.93 6.27
CA ALA A 102 -1.03 4.81 4.81
C ALA A 102 -0.80 3.39 4.24
N SER A 103 -0.68 2.37 5.09
CA SER A 103 -0.77 0.97 4.65
C SER A 103 -2.22 0.58 4.35
N TRP A 104 -2.38 -0.56 3.67
CA TRP A 104 -3.69 -1.05 3.26
C TRP A 104 -3.93 -2.44 3.85
N GLU A 105 -5.08 -2.60 4.50
CA GLU A 105 -5.63 -3.93 4.77
C GLU A 105 -6.28 -4.46 3.50
N ILE A 106 -6.00 -5.71 3.15
CA ILE A 106 -6.59 -6.42 2.01
C ILE A 106 -7.25 -7.69 2.52
N GLU A 107 -8.53 -7.84 2.20
CA GLU A 107 -9.37 -9.00 2.51
C GLU A 107 -9.76 -9.66 1.17
N PRO A 108 -9.13 -10.77 0.77
CA PRO A 108 -9.38 -11.43 -0.50
C PRO A 108 -10.84 -11.84 -0.66
N ALA A 109 -11.32 -11.85 -1.90
CA ALA A 109 -12.64 -12.37 -2.23
C ALA A 109 -12.71 -13.89 -2.00
N ASP A 110 -13.89 -14.37 -1.61
CA ASP A 110 -14.16 -15.80 -1.53
C ASP A 110 -14.03 -16.47 -2.91
N GLY A 111 -13.48 -17.67 -2.93
CA GLY A 111 -13.29 -18.46 -4.14
C GLY A 111 -12.26 -17.87 -5.13
N LEU A 112 -11.32 -17.05 -4.64
CA LEU A 112 -10.27 -16.47 -5.49
C LEU A 112 -9.37 -17.53 -6.14
N ASP A 113 -9.22 -18.69 -5.51
CA ASP A 113 -8.49 -19.88 -6.00
C ASP A 113 -9.02 -20.38 -7.35
N GLN A 114 -10.30 -20.14 -7.65
CA GLN A 114 -10.95 -20.56 -8.90
C GLN A 114 -10.90 -19.49 -10.00
N ARG A 115 -10.38 -18.29 -9.68
CA ARG A 115 -10.36 -17.14 -10.61
C ARG A 115 -8.98 -17.00 -11.25
N HIS A 116 -8.65 -17.93 -12.14
CA HIS A 116 -7.32 -18.04 -12.75
C HIS A 116 -6.81 -16.74 -13.40
N ASP A 117 -7.68 -15.97 -14.07
CA ASP A 117 -7.27 -14.69 -14.68
C ASP A 117 -6.84 -13.64 -13.63
N LEU A 118 -7.50 -13.61 -12.47
CA LEU A 118 -7.13 -12.70 -11.37
C LEU A 118 -5.83 -13.16 -10.70
N LEU A 119 -5.66 -14.46 -10.52
CA LEU A 119 -4.43 -15.03 -9.97
C LEU A 119 -3.24 -14.77 -10.89
N ALA A 120 -3.42 -14.91 -12.21
CA ALA A 120 -2.39 -14.59 -13.19
C ALA A 120 -2.00 -13.11 -13.13
N ALA A 121 -2.98 -12.21 -13.11
CA ALA A 121 -2.72 -10.77 -12.97
C ALA A 121 -2.01 -10.40 -11.66
N LEU A 122 -2.37 -11.08 -10.56
CA LEU A 122 -1.72 -10.87 -9.27
C LEU A 122 -0.27 -11.40 -9.27
N ALA A 123 -0.02 -12.56 -9.89
CA ALA A 123 1.32 -13.11 -10.05
C ALA A 123 2.21 -12.19 -10.91
N ASP A 124 1.67 -11.65 -12.01
CA ASP A 124 2.37 -10.67 -12.85
C ASP A 124 2.72 -9.41 -12.03
N PHE A 125 1.79 -8.92 -11.22
CA PHE A 125 2.03 -7.77 -10.34
C PHE A 125 3.09 -8.08 -9.26
N GLU A 126 3.01 -9.24 -8.62
CA GLU A 126 4.00 -9.68 -7.63
C GLU A 126 5.39 -9.77 -8.25
N GLN A 127 5.51 -10.32 -9.46
CA GLN A 127 6.80 -10.40 -10.15
C GLN A 127 7.37 -9.01 -10.47
N GLN A 128 6.54 -8.07 -10.92
CA GLN A 128 6.95 -6.69 -11.14
C GLN A 128 7.42 -6.02 -9.83
N PHE A 129 6.71 -6.27 -8.73
CA PHE A 129 7.12 -5.80 -7.41
C PHE A 129 8.47 -6.38 -6.97
N ARG A 130 8.69 -7.68 -7.16
CA ARG A 130 9.97 -8.35 -6.85
C ARG A 130 11.11 -7.70 -7.64
N ASN A 131 10.93 -7.56 -8.95
CA ASN A 131 11.93 -6.91 -9.80
C ASN A 131 12.21 -5.46 -9.35
N HIS A 132 11.19 -4.70 -8.96
CA HIS A 132 11.34 -3.35 -8.43
C HIS A 132 12.18 -3.33 -7.14
N VAL A 133 11.86 -4.20 -6.19
CA VAL A 133 12.57 -4.32 -4.90
C VAL A 133 14.02 -4.78 -5.10
N GLU A 134 14.28 -5.68 -6.04
CA GLU A 134 15.63 -6.18 -6.35
C GLU A 134 16.48 -5.16 -7.13
N SER A 135 15.85 -4.23 -7.84
CA SER A 135 16.57 -3.20 -8.60
C SER A 135 17.17 -2.08 -7.75
N SER A 136 16.79 -1.98 -6.48
CA SER A 136 17.29 -0.98 -5.53
C SER A 136 18.39 -1.57 -4.64
N ASP A 137 19.44 -0.78 -4.32
CA ASP A 137 20.53 -1.25 -3.45
C ASP A 137 20.01 -1.65 -2.06
N THR A 138 19.09 -0.88 -1.50
CA THR A 138 18.36 -1.18 -0.26
C THR A 138 16.84 -1.10 -0.45
N LEU A 139 16.08 -1.79 0.40
CA LEU A 139 14.60 -1.68 0.39
C LEU A 139 14.15 -0.24 0.67
N ALA A 140 14.88 0.49 1.52
CA ALA A 140 14.59 1.86 1.92
C ALA A 140 14.67 2.87 0.75
N GLU A 141 15.67 2.70 -0.12
CA GLU A 141 15.85 3.54 -1.33
C GLU A 141 14.76 3.28 -2.37
N GLY A 142 14.30 2.03 -2.47
CA GLY A 142 13.24 1.63 -3.39
C GLY A 142 11.83 2.05 -2.98
N LEU A 143 11.64 2.72 -1.83
CA LEU A 143 10.32 3.15 -1.35
C LEU A 143 9.74 4.31 -2.19
N PRO A 144 8.41 4.42 -2.31
CA PRO A 144 7.75 5.38 -3.21
C PRO A 144 7.62 6.77 -2.56
N HIS A 145 8.76 7.40 -2.22
CA HIS A 145 8.81 8.67 -1.45
C HIS A 145 8.14 9.84 -2.17
N TYR A 146 8.22 9.90 -3.50
CA TYR A 146 7.50 10.89 -4.32
C TYR A 146 7.41 10.47 -5.79
N GLU A 147 6.18 10.31 -6.28
CA GLU A 147 5.91 9.90 -7.66
C GLU A 147 5.18 11.02 -8.43
N ALA A 148 5.94 11.86 -9.13
CA ALA A 148 5.43 13.06 -9.81
C ALA A 148 4.36 12.77 -10.89
N HIS A 149 4.36 11.56 -11.44
CA HIS A 149 3.45 11.13 -12.49
C HIS A 149 2.11 10.61 -11.95
N LEU A 150 2.02 10.31 -10.65
CA LEU A 150 0.78 9.81 -10.06
C LEU A 150 -0.26 10.92 -9.85
N PRO A 151 -1.57 10.59 -9.98
CA PRO A 151 -2.65 11.46 -9.55
C PRO A 151 -2.51 11.88 -8.09
N TYR A 152 -3.02 13.07 -7.76
CA TYR A 152 -2.82 13.74 -6.47
C TYR A 152 -2.93 12.82 -5.24
N TYR A 153 -4.07 12.12 -5.06
CA TYR A 153 -4.28 11.27 -3.88
C TYR A 153 -3.34 10.08 -3.82
N ARG A 154 -2.98 9.50 -4.97
CA ARG A 154 -2.05 8.37 -5.03
C ARG A 154 -0.65 8.80 -4.62
N ARG A 155 -0.22 9.98 -5.09
CA ARG A 155 1.06 10.59 -4.72
C ARG A 155 1.18 10.84 -3.22
N VAL A 156 0.15 11.44 -2.62
CA VAL A 156 0.09 11.71 -1.18
C VAL A 156 0.20 10.42 -0.37
N LEU A 157 -0.57 9.40 -0.74
CA LEU A 157 -0.59 8.11 -0.04
C LEU A 157 0.72 7.34 -0.21
N ALA A 158 1.33 7.37 -1.39
CA ALA A 158 2.62 6.74 -1.63
C ALA A 158 3.71 7.35 -0.73
N SER A 159 3.74 8.68 -0.63
CA SER A 159 4.67 9.40 0.24
C SER A 159 4.44 9.09 1.72
N GLY A 160 3.17 8.99 2.13
CA GLY A 160 2.77 8.58 3.48
C GLY A 160 3.22 7.15 3.82
N LEU A 161 3.01 6.22 2.89
CA LEU A 161 3.45 4.83 3.00
C LEU A 161 4.98 4.75 3.12
N ALA A 162 5.71 5.41 2.25
CA ALA A 162 7.17 5.43 2.27
C ALA A 162 7.70 5.93 3.62
N SER A 163 7.11 6.99 4.16
CA SER A 163 7.46 7.50 5.50
C SER A 163 7.18 6.49 6.62
N SER A 164 6.08 5.76 6.53
CA SER A 164 5.70 4.70 7.48
C SER A 164 6.62 3.49 7.42
N LEU A 165 6.92 3.00 6.22
CA LEU A 165 7.81 1.87 6.01
C LEU A 165 9.25 2.22 6.39
N GLN A 166 9.75 3.40 6.02
CA GLN A 166 11.07 3.88 6.43
C GLN A 166 11.23 3.85 7.95
N ARG A 167 10.25 4.39 8.68
CA ARG A 167 10.28 4.38 10.15
C ARG A 167 10.29 2.95 10.70
N SER A 168 9.55 2.04 10.08
CA SER A 168 9.53 0.63 10.49
C SER A 168 10.89 -0.04 10.27
N LEU A 169 11.55 0.25 9.15
CA LEU A 169 12.90 -0.23 8.86
C LEU A 169 13.93 0.28 9.89
N VAL A 170 13.87 1.57 10.24
CA VAL A 170 14.70 2.16 11.31
C VAL A 170 14.46 1.45 12.65
N GLN A 171 13.20 1.25 13.04
CA GLN A 171 12.85 0.59 14.31
C GLN A 171 13.30 -0.88 14.38
N LEU A 172 13.44 -1.54 13.22
CA LEU A 172 13.92 -2.91 13.10
C LEU A 172 15.44 -3.00 12.90
N GLY A 173 16.15 -1.88 12.71
CA GLY A 173 17.57 -1.87 12.37
C GLY A 173 17.87 -2.40 10.96
N LEU A 174 16.93 -2.25 10.02
CA LEU A 174 16.96 -2.82 8.67
C LEU A 174 17.09 -1.76 7.56
N GLU A 175 17.60 -0.58 7.87
CA GLU A 175 17.76 0.51 6.89
C GLU A 175 18.67 0.12 5.72
N GLN A 176 19.65 -0.75 5.97
CA GLN A 176 20.62 -1.25 4.99
C GLN A 176 20.24 -2.63 4.44
N ALA A 177 19.04 -3.13 4.75
CA ALA A 177 18.60 -4.44 4.28
C ALA A 177 18.38 -4.41 2.76
N LYS A 178 18.99 -5.37 2.07
CA LYS A 178 18.81 -5.53 0.61
C LYS A 178 17.40 -6.01 0.30
N GLY A 179 16.88 -5.62 -0.86
CA GLY A 179 15.55 -6.03 -1.33
C GLY A 179 15.38 -7.56 -1.34
N GLU A 180 16.37 -8.28 -1.88
CA GLU A 180 16.38 -9.75 -1.93
C GLU A 180 16.23 -10.40 -0.53
N GLN A 181 16.96 -9.89 0.46
CA GLN A 181 16.91 -10.39 1.83
C GLN A 181 15.52 -10.19 2.44
N MET A 182 14.90 -9.05 2.15
CA MET A 182 13.55 -8.75 2.61
C MET A 182 12.52 -9.66 1.92
N LEU A 183 12.66 -9.94 0.63
CA LEU A 183 11.78 -10.85 -0.11
C LEU A 183 11.81 -12.29 0.41
N LEU A 184 12.95 -12.76 0.95
CA LEU A 184 13.06 -14.09 1.56
C LEU A 184 12.15 -14.25 2.77
N THR A 185 11.83 -13.17 3.48
CA THR A 185 10.92 -13.20 4.64
C THR A 185 9.48 -13.61 4.28
N LEU A 186 9.11 -13.55 2.99
CA LEU A 186 7.83 -14.04 2.48
C LEU A 186 7.79 -15.57 2.41
N ARG A 187 8.94 -16.25 2.27
CA ARG A 187 9.05 -17.71 2.09
C ARG A 187 9.02 -18.49 3.40
N VAL A 188 9.40 -17.87 4.51
CA VAL A 188 9.64 -18.54 5.81
C VAL A 188 8.35 -19.01 6.51
N SER A 189 7.17 -18.74 5.96
CA SER A 189 5.90 -19.13 6.57
C SER A 189 5.40 -20.54 6.22
N ASP A 190 6.01 -21.25 5.27
CA ASP A 190 5.62 -22.65 4.99
C ASP A 190 6.27 -23.68 5.93
N ASP A 191 7.41 -23.36 6.55
CA ASP A 191 8.12 -24.33 7.43
C ASP A 191 7.74 -24.26 8.91
N ALA A 192 7.11 -23.17 9.37
CA ALA A 192 6.70 -23.03 10.77
C ALA A 192 5.47 -23.87 11.14
N ALA A 193 4.71 -24.37 10.15
CA ALA A 193 3.61 -25.32 10.37
C ALA A 193 4.09 -26.78 10.47
N SER A 194 5.35 -27.06 10.11
CA SER A 194 5.90 -28.42 10.05
C SER A 194 6.56 -28.89 11.36
N PHE A 195 6.73 -28.00 12.36
CA PHE A 195 7.50 -28.31 13.57
C PHE A 195 6.65 -28.61 14.83
N THR A 196 5.34 -28.87 14.68
CA THR A 196 4.47 -29.31 15.80
C THR A 196 3.78 -30.65 15.55
N ALA A 197 4.27 -31.45 14.60
CA ALA A 197 3.83 -32.82 14.38
C ALA A 197 5.02 -33.79 14.31
N ALA A 198 5.76 -33.90 15.41
CA ALA A 198 6.53 -35.10 15.72
C ALA A 198 6.48 -35.28 17.24
N SER A 199 5.92 -36.41 17.64
CA SER A 199 5.72 -36.87 19.01
C SER A 199 7.02 -37.20 19.73
#